data_AF-A0A2H0QAJ5-F1
#
_entry.id   AF-A0A2H0QAJ5-F1
#
_cell.length_a   1.000
_cell.length_b   1.000
_cell.length_c   1.000
_cell.angle_alpha   90.00
_cell.angle_beta   90.00
_cell.angle_gamma   90.00
#
_symmetry.space_group_name_H-M   'P 1'
#
loop_
_entity.id
_entity.type
_entity.pdbx_description
1 polymer ?
#
loop_
_entity_poly.entity_id
_entity_poly.type
_entity_poly.pdbx_seq_one_letter_code
_entity_poly.pdbx_strand_id
1 'polypeptide(L)'
;MEETLRDIRRAYGDSLRQIEDLRKIGGASMAPLANQIQYYLTSMLDSAQSQGPLPVQYKNLTQVFKNQINSTLAKAFPTGDSVKRLSSYFEQTAGFYIWENALAHTERLTTIANSFAPTQVDFRLENDGIVIKLNPSDQANISACRVEAYKFTQELFKQKSILSYTICEKSELSVELRIRYSVLEDRDISFNVDSLCLNPIFSNYVTTIDALKNIGEHHVVMIDQNANVKLLNSIPDQDTLNSTMIHLPFLFRPLSLIIFGEGSLQAKHAKNSRVELFELFR
;
A
#
# COMPACT_ATOMS: atom_id res chain seq x y z
N MET A 1 2.26 2.65 -13.03
CA MET A 1 1.46 1.41 -12.98
C MET A 1 0.96 1.00 -14.36
N GLU A 2 0.24 1.84 -15.12
CA GLU A 2 0.01 1.56 -16.57
C GLU A 2 1.32 1.50 -17.34
N GLU A 3 2.25 2.42 -17.05
CA GLU A 3 3.60 2.42 -17.64
C GLU A 3 4.35 1.13 -17.28
N THR A 4 4.35 0.72 -16.01
CA THR A 4 4.99 -0.52 -15.53
C THR A 4 4.39 -1.79 -16.13
N LEU A 5 3.06 -1.92 -16.22
CA LEU A 5 2.41 -3.07 -16.88
C LEU A 5 2.60 -3.05 -18.39
N ARG A 6 2.65 -1.86 -19.00
CA ARG A 6 2.95 -1.69 -20.43
C ARG A 6 4.40 -2.03 -20.72
N ASP A 7 5.31 -1.70 -19.81
CA ASP A 7 6.74 -2.03 -19.86
C ASP A 7 6.96 -3.52 -19.62
N ILE A 8 6.23 -4.15 -18.69
CA ILE A 8 6.25 -5.61 -18.49
C ILE A 8 5.70 -6.32 -19.72
N ARG A 9 4.57 -5.86 -20.29
CA ARG A 9 4.00 -6.41 -21.54
C ARG A 9 4.92 -6.17 -22.73
N ARG A 10 5.62 -5.05 -22.77
CA ARG A 10 6.60 -4.71 -23.80
C ARG A 10 7.85 -5.58 -23.68
N ALA A 11 8.41 -5.73 -22.47
CA ALA A 11 9.54 -6.60 -22.18
C ALA A 11 9.20 -8.08 -22.43
N TYR A 12 7.98 -8.50 -22.10
CA TYR A 12 7.45 -9.83 -22.46
C TYR A 12 7.33 -9.98 -23.98
N GLY A 13 6.77 -8.99 -24.67
CA GLY A 13 6.70 -8.97 -26.13
C GLY A 13 8.07 -9.02 -26.81
N ASP A 14 9.05 -8.29 -26.30
CA ASP A 14 10.42 -8.29 -26.79
C ASP A 14 11.12 -9.63 -26.49
N SER A 15 10.83 -10.24 -25.33
CA SER A 15 11.31 -11.59 -24.98
C SER A 15 10.70 -12.67 -25.87
N LEU A 16 9.41 -12.58 -26.22
CA LEU A 16 8.76 -13.47 -27.17
C LEU A 16 9.36 -13.35 -28.57
N ARG A 17 9.66 -12.13 -29.03
CA ARG A 17 10.35 -11.91 -30.31
C ARG A 17 11.73 -12.55 -30.33
N GLN A 18 12.50 -12.41 -29.24
CA GLN A 18 13.82 -13.04 -29.12
C GLN A 18 13.75 -14.58 -29.13
N ILE A 19 12.70 -15.17 -28.54
CA ILE A 19 12.45 -16.62 -28.58
C ILE A 19 12.05 -17.07 -29.99
N GLU A 20 11.28 -16.25 -30.70
CA GLU A 20 10.90 -16.50 -32.09
C GLU A 20 12.11 -16.44 -33.03
N ASP A 21 13.03 -15.49 -32.79
CA ASP A 21 14.30 -15.39 -33.51
C ASP A 21 15.22 -16.59 -33.19
N LEU A 22 15.26 -17.05 -31.93
CA LEU A 22 15.92 -18.30 -31.55
C LEU A 22 15.35 -19.52 -32.29
N ARG A 23 14.01 -19.60 -32.48
CA ARG A 23 13.39 -20.66 -33.30
C ARG A 23 13.78 -20.55 -34.77
N LYS A 24 13.85 -19.33 -35.32
CA LYS A 24 14.25 -19.10 -36.72
C LYS A 24 15.70 -19.47 -36.96
N ILE A 25 16.59 -19.16 -36.03
CA ILE A 25 18.04 -19.45 -36.13
C ILE A 25 18.32 -20.93 -35.90
N GLY A 26 17.68 -21.53 -34.88
CA GLY A 26 17.93 -22.92 -34.48
C GLY A 26 17.11 -23.97 -35.23
N GLY A 27 16.08 -23.57 -35.98
CA GLY A 27 15.20 -24.50 -36.70
C GLY A 27 14.46 -25.49 -35.78
N ALA A 28 14.13 -26.67 -36.30
CA ALA A 28 13.30 -27.66 -35.61
C ALA A 28 13.90 -28.18 -34.29
N SER A 29 15.22 -28.13 -34.11
CA SER A 29 15.89 -28.61 -32.90
C SER A 29 15.71 -27.68 -31.69
N MET A 30 15.47 -26.39 -31.91
CA MET A 30 15.27 -25.40 -30.84
C MET A 30 13.80 -25.16 -30.49
N ALA A 31 12.85 -25.68 -31.28
CA ALA A 31 11.43 -25.52 -31.05
C ALA A 31 10.93 -26.02 -29.67
N PRO A 32 11.40 -27.18 -29.14
CA PRO A 32 10.97 -27.64 -27.81
C PRO A 32 11.44 -26.72 -26.68
N LEU A 33 12.69 -26.28 -26.73
CA LEU A 33 13.29 -25.35 -25.77
C LEU A 33 12.60 -23.98 -25.81
N ALA A 34 12.36 -23.45 -27.00
CA ALA A 34 11.66 -22.19 -27.19
C ALA A 34 10.23 -22.24 -26.65
N ASN A 35 9.48 -23.33 -26.91
CA ASN A 35 8.14 -23.52 -26.37
C ASN A 35 8.15 -23.62 -24.84
N GLN A 36 9.17 -24.26 -24.26
CA GLN A 36 9.31 -24.39 -22.82
C GLN A 36 9.63 -23.04 -22.14
N ILE A 37 10.52 -22.24 -22.73
CA ILE A 37 10.82 -20.88 -22.26
C ILE A 37 9.57 -19.99 -22.40
N GLN A 38 8.88 -20.06 -23.54
CA GLN A 38 7.63 -19.32 -23.75
C GLN A 38 6.58 -19.67 -22.69
N TYR A 39 6.39 -20.97 -22.41
CA TYR A 39 5.49 -21.43 -21.35
C TYR A 39 5.86 -20.85 -19.97
N TYR A 40 7.15 -20.85 -19.61
CA TYR A 40 7.59 -20.28 -18.34
C TYR A 40 7.37 -18.77 -18.28
N LEU A 41 7.62 -18.04 -19.36
CA LEU A 41 7.36 -16.59 -19.41
C LEU A 41 5.86 -16.29 -19.30
N THR A 42 5.00 -17.05 -19.98
CA THR A 42 3.54 -16.89 -19.86
C THR A 42 3.09 -17.18 -18.43
N SER A 43 3.55 -18.29 -17.84
CA SER A 43 3.24 -18.64 -16.45
C SER A 43 3.74 -17.59 -15.44
N MET A 44 4.89 -16.96 -15.70
CA MET A 44 5.41 -15.86 -14.88
C MET A 44 4.55 -14.59 -15.02
N LEU A 45 4.13 -14.26 -16.24
CA LEU A 45 3.25 -13.13 -16.50
C LEU A 45 1.88 -13.32 -15.81
N ASP A 46 1.31 -14.52 -15.93
CA ASP A 46 0.05 -14.88 -15.29
C ASP A 46 0.18 -14.86 -13.76
N SER A 47 1.29 -15.37 -13.21
CA SER A 47 1.56 -15.34 -11.77
C SER A 47 1.78 -13.92 -11.24
N ALA A 48 2.46 -13.06 -12.01
CA ALA A 48 2.68 -11.66 -11.66
C ALA A 48 1.38 -10.84 -11.68
N GLN A 49 0.40 -11.26 -12.49
CA GLN A 49 -0.94 -10.68 -12.54
C GLN A 49 -1.91 -11.35 -11.55
N SER A 50 -1.60 -12.54 -11.04
CA SER A 50 -2.49 -13.28 -10.14
C SER A 50 -2.50 -12.68 -8.72
N GLN A 51 -3.72 -12.56 -8.17
CA GLN A 51 -3.95 -12.16 -6.77
C GLN A 51 -3.74 -13.31 -5.77
N GLY A 52 -3.59 -14.53 -6.27
CA GLY A 52 -3.43 -15.73 -5.47
C GLY A 52 -2.02 -15.91 -4.90
N PRO A 53 -1.85 -16.88 -3.99
CA PRO A 53 -0.52 -17.23 -3.48
C PRO A 53 0.38 -17.63 -4.64
N LEU A 54 1.67 -17.31 -4.51
CA LEU A 54 2.68 -17.74 -5.46
C LEU A 54 2.58 -19.27 -5.68
N PRO A 55 2.48 -19.74 -6.93
CA PRO A 55 2.44 -21.17 -7.21
C PRO A 55 3.59 -21.89 -6.51
N VAL A 56 3.35 -23.13 -6.05
CA VAL A 56 4.33 -23.96 -5.31
C VAL A 56 5.70 -24.04 -5.99
N GLN A 57 5.71 -23.91 -7.32
CA GLN A 57 6.87 -23.89 -8.20
C GLN A 57 7.84 -22.73 -7.91
N TYR A 58 7.35 -21.62 -7.36
CA TYR A 58 8.11 -20.41 -7.05
C TYR A 58 8.45 -20.26 -5.57
N LYS A 59 8.33 -21.32 -4.76
CA LYS A 59 8.70 -21.29 -3.32
C LYS A 59 10.11 -20.74 -3.08
N ASN A 60 11.08 -21.08 -3.94
CA ASN A 60 12.45 -20.56 -3.85
C ASN A 60 12.50 -19.03 -4.00
N LEU A 61 11.63 -18.44 -4.82
CA LEU A 61 11.55 -16.99 -5.01
C LEU A 61 11.07 -16.29 -3.74
N THR A 62 10.05 -16.84 -3.06
CA THR A 62 9.59 -16.31 -1.76
C THR A 62 10.70 -16.33 -0.72
N GLN A 63 11.58 -17.35 -0.75
CA GLN A 63 12.72 -17.42 0.16
C GLN A 63 13.76 -16.34 -0.14
N VAL A 64 14.04 -16.07 -1.42
CA VAL A 64 14.92 -14.96 -1.83
C VAL A 64 14.37 -13.62 -1.32
N PHE A 65 13.06 -13.39 -1.48
CA PHE A 65 12.41 -12.17 -1.01
C PHE A 65 12.47 -12.03 0.50
N LYS A 66 12.18 -13.11 1.25
CA LYS A 66 12.33 -13.15 2.72
C LYS A 66 13.75 -12.80 3.14
N ASN A 67 14.75 -13.41 2.50
CA ASN A 67 16.15 -13.16 2.82
C ASN A 67 16.55 -11.70 2.55
N GLN A 68 16.08 -11.11 1.45
CA GLN A 68 16.35 -9.72 1.12
C GLN A 68 15.71 -8.76 2.13
N ILE A 69 14.41 -8.95 2.44
CA ILE A 69 13.71 -8.13 3.45
C ILE A 69 14.38 -8.26 4.81
N ASN A 70 14.68 -9.49 5.26
CA ASN A 70 15.37 -9.71 6.52
C ASN A 70 16.78 -9.07 6.54
N SER A 71 17.51 -9.09 5.42
CA SER A 71 18.80 -8.42 5.32
C SER A 71 18.65 -6.90 5.46
N THR A 72 17.65 -6.30 4.81
CA THR A 72 17.35 -4.87 4.94
C THR A 72 16.97 -4.52 6.38
N LEU A 73 16.10 -5.33 7.02
CA LEU A 73 15.70 -5.13 8.41
C LEU A 73 16.89 -5.24 9.36
N ALA A 74 17.77 -6.23 9.20
CA ALA A 74 18.94 -6.41 10.05
C ALA A 74 19.97 -5.29 9.88
N LYS A 75 20.11 -4.73 8.68
CA LYS A 75 20.96 -3.56 8.42
C LYS A 75 20.38 -2.29 9.03
N ALA A 76 19.06 -2.11 8.93
CA ALA A 76 18.38 -0.94 9.47
C ALA A 76 18.29 -0.97 11.01
N PHE A 77 18.08 -2.15 11.59
CA PHE A 77 17.89 -2.38 13.02
C PHE A 77 18.88 -3.42 13.55
N PRO A 78 20.18 -3.08 13.63
CA PRO A 78 21.17 -4.00 14.17
C PRO A 78 20.84 -4.30 15.64
N THR A 79 20.61 -5.58 15.94
CA THR A 79 20.32 -6.02 17.31
C THR A 79 21.54 -5.83 18.19
N GLY A 80 21.36 -5.19 19.34
CA GLY A 80 22.43 -4.82 20.26
C GLY A 80 21.85 -3.97 21.40
N ASP A 81 22.59 -2.94 21.83
CA ASP A 81 22.17 -2.13 22.98
C ASP A 81 20.94 -1.25 22.69
N SER A 82 20.80 -0.73 21.46
CA SER A 82 19.70 0.15 21.06
C SER A 82 18.44 -0.62 20.69
N VAL A 83 18.54 -1.58 19.76
CA VAL A 83 17.43 -2.47 19.37
C VAL A 83 17.61 -3.82 20.06
N LYS A 84 16.75 -4.11 21.04
CA LYS A 84 16.80 -5.35 21.84
C LYS A 84 16.19 -6.55 21.12
N ARG A 85 15.21 -6.31 20.24
CA ARG A 85 14.46 -7.36 19.56
C ARG A 85 14.06 -6.92 18.15
N LEU A 86 14.39 -7.77 17.18
CA LEU A 86 13.88 -7.72 15.82
C LEU A 86 13.16 -9.04 15.53
N SER A 87 11.89 -8.98 15.16
CA SER A 87 11.13 -10.12 14.65
C SER A 87 10.56 -9.83 13.27
N SER A 88 10.43 -10.88 12.46
CA SER A 88 9.74 -10.81 11.17
C SER A 88 8.77 -11.99 11.01
N TYR A 89 7.57 -11.67 10.53
CA TYR A 89 6.55 -12.62 10.15
C TYR A 89 6.17 -12.41 8.69
N PHE A 90 6.00 -13.51 7.96
CA PHE A 90 5.65 -13.47 6.54
C PHE A 90 4.46 -14.38 6.28
N GLU A 91 3.34 -13.79 5.90
CA GLU A 91 2.15 -14.52 5.48
C GLU A 91 2.47 -15.37 4.24
N GLN A 92 2.16 -16.66 4.31
CA GLN A 92 2.48 -17.61 3.24
C GLN A 92 1.52 -17.47 2.06
N THR A 93 0.31 -16.98 2.31
CA THR A 93 -0.71 -16.79 1.29
C THR A 93 -0.57 -15.48 0.51
N ALA A 94 0.38 -14.62 0.87
CA ALA A 94 0.56 -13.33 0.21
C ALA A 94 0.96 -13.52 -1.26
N GLY A 95 0.24 -12.83 -2.16
CA GLY A 95 0.47 -12.88 -3.60
C GLY A 95 1.75 -12.17 -4.04
N PHE A 96 2.19 -12.43 -5.28
CA PHE A 96 3.44 -11.89 -5.82
C PHE A 96 3.49 -10.36 -5.78
N TYR A 97 2.38 -9.70 -6.13
CA TYR A 97 2.25 -8.24 -6.08
C TYR A 97 2.57 -7.66 -4.69
N ILE A 98 2.17 -8.34 -3.62
CA ILE A 98 2.45 -7.90 -2.24
C ILE A 98 3.94 -8.01 -1.93
N TRP A 99 4.58 -9.10 -2.35
CA TRP A 99 6.02 -9.31 -2.18
C TRP A 99 6.86 -8.29 -2.93
N GLU A 100 6.49 -7.99 -4.18
CA GLU A 100 7.17 -6.99 -5.00
C GLU A 100 7.09 -5.60 -4.35
N ASN A 101 5.88 -5.16 -3.97
CA ASN A 101 5.72 -3.88 -3.29
C ASN A 101 6.42 -3.85 -1.93
N ALA A 102 6.40 -4.94 -1.17
CA ALA A 102 7.14 -5.02 0.08
C ALA A 102 8.65 -4.80 -0.14
N LEU A 103 9.25 -5.42 -1.16
CA LEU A 103 10.66 -5.20 -1.48
C LEU A 103 10.95 -3.76 -1.88
N ALA A 104 10.09 -3.15 -2.69
CA ALA A 104 10.23 -1.77 -3.12
C ALA A 104 10.13 -0.75 -1.97
N HIS A 105 9.34 -1.08 -0.94
CA HIS A 105 8.97 -0.15 0.13
C HIS A 105 9.68 -0.36 1.46
N THR A 106 10.25 -1.54 1.69
CA THR A 106 10.86 -1.90 2.98
C THR A 106 11.93 -0.90 3.39
N GLU A 107 12.87 -0.55 2.51
CA GLU A 107 13.98 0.35 2.87
C GLU A 107 13.48 1.71 3.39
N ARG A 108 12.58 2.36 2.64
CA ARG A 108 11.99 3.64 3.06
C ARG A 108 11.17 3.53 4.33
N LEU A 109 10.41 2.45 4.48
CA LEU A 109 9.64 2.20 5.70
C LEU A 109 10.57 2.02 6.90
N THR A 110 11.72 1.34 6.73
CA THR A 110 12.73 1.21 7.79
C THR A 110 13.40 2.53 8.14
N THR A 111 13.62 3.44 7.18
CA THR A 111 14.14 4.80 7.44
C THR A 111 13.18 5.61 8.33
N ILE A 112 11.88 5.56 8.02
CA ILE A 112 10.86 6.23 8.83
C ILE A 112 10.80 5.62 10.22
N ALA A 113 10.79 4.28 10.30
CA ALA A 113 10.77 3.54 11.55
C ALA A 113 12.01 3.82 12.43
N ASN A 114 13.20 3.95 11.84
CA ASN A 114 14.43 4.31 12.55
C ASN A 114 14.37 5.71 13.18
N SER A 115 13.56 6.61 12.64
CA SER A 115 13.38 7.95 13.22
C SER A 115 12.69 7.91 14.60
N PHE A 116 12.04 6.80 14.96
CA PHE A 116 11.48 6.56 16.30
C PHE A 116 12.49 6.00 17.30
N ALA A 117 13.74 5.77 16.89
CA ALA A 117 14.79 5.14 17.68
C ALA A 117 14.25 3.91 18.45
N PRO A 118 13.67 2.92 17.74
CA PRO A 118 12.89 1.87 18.37
C PRO A 118 13.76 0.93 19.20
N THR A 119 13.24 0.48 20.35
CA THR A 119 13.89 -0.56 21.17
C THR A 119 13.47 -1.97 20.77
N GLN A 120 12.30 -2.11 20.14
CA GLN A 120 11.77 -3.34 19.58
C GLN A 120 11.13 -3.07 18.22
N VAL A 121 11.33 -4.00 17.28
CA VAL A 121 10.78 -3.94 15.93
C VAL A 121 10.15 -5.30 15.58
N ASP A 122 8.89 -5.27 15.17
CA ASP A 122 8.18 -6.42 14.63
C ASP A 122 7.66 -6.10 13.23
N PHE A 123 8.26 -6.73 12.22
CA PHE A 123 7.86 -6.60 10.82
C PHE A 123 6.89 -7.70 10.44
N ARG A 124 5.80 -7.36 9.75
CA ARG A 124 4.84 -8.33 9.22
C ARG A 124 4.53 -8.02 7.77
N LEU A 125 4.64 -9.04 6.93
CA LEU A 125 4.06 -9.05 5.60
C LEU A 125 2.70 -9.77 5.68
N GLU A 126 1.62 -9.03 5.41
CA GLU A 126 0.23 -9.52 5.43
C GLU A 126 -0.28 -9.68 4.00
N ASN A 127 -1.47 -10.28 3.80
CA ASN A 127 -2.02 -10.53 2.47
C ASN A 127 -2.34 -9.26 1.65
N ASP A 128 -2.46 -8.12 2.31
CA ASP A 128 -2.90 -6.83 1.76
C ASP A 128 -1.88 -5.71 2.01
N GLY A 129 -0.69 -6.02 2.53
CA GLY A 129 0.24 -4.95 2.92
C GLY A 129 1.44 -5.36 3.76
N ILE A 130 2.14 -4.32 4.24
CA ILE A 130 3.23 -4.45 5.22
C ILE A 130 2.91 -3.65 6.48
N VAL A 131 3.29 -4.21 7.62
CA VAL A 131 3.15 -3.60 8.94
C VAL A 131 4.50 -3.62 9.65
N ILE A 132 4.92 -2.48 10.20
CA ILE A 132 6.04 -2.40 11.14
C ILE A 132 5.52 -1.87 12.45
N LYS A 133 5.61 -2.70 13.49
CA LYS A 133 5.34 -2.32 14.87
C LYS A 133 6.63 -1.97 15.59
N LEU A 134 6.60 -0.87 16.32
CA LEU A 134 7.75 -0.27 16.98
C LEU A 134 7.41 0.06 18.43
N ASN A 135 8.35 -0.17 19.35
CA ASN A 135 8.33 0.46 20.67
C ASN A 135 9.31 1.64 20.63
N PRO A 136 8.82 2.90 20.52
CA PRO A 136 9.68 4.07 20.41
C PRO A 136 10.50 4.26 21.70
N SER A 137 11.67 4.90 21.58
CA SER A 137 12.42 5.40 22.73
C SER A 137 12.25 6.91 22.89
N ASP A 138 12.68 7.44 24.03
CA ASP A 138 12.66 8.88 24.32
C ASP A 138 13.56 9.72 23.37
N GLN A 139 14.41 9.07 22.57
CA GLN A 139 15.30 9.72 21.61
C GLN A 139 14.69 9.88 20.21
N ALA A 140 13.38 9.67 20.05
CA ALA A 140 12.70 9.77 18.77
C ALA A 140 12.87 11.17 18.11
N ASN A 141 13.31 11.21 16.86
CA ASN A 141 13.39 12.42 16.06
C ASN A 141 12.12 12.59 15.22
N ILE A 142 11.08 13.08 15.87
CA ILE A 142 9.74 13.25 15.29
C ILE A 142 9.74 14.21 14.08
N SER A 143 10.56 15.25 14.10
CA SER A 143 10.64 16.24 13.01
C SER A 143 11.20 15.63 11.72
N ALA A 144 12.28 14.85 11.82
CA ALA A 144 12.84 14.14 10.67
C ALA A 144 11.87 13.06 10.15
N CYS A 145 11.23 12.34 11.07
CA CYS A 145 10.21 11.34 10.76
C CYS A 145 9.07 11.94 9.91
N ARG A 146 8.58 13.12 10.29
CA ARG A 146 7.47 13.80 9.60
C ARG A 146 7.77 14.10 8.14
N VAL A 147 8.97 14.61 7.85
CA VAL A 147 9.35 14.96 6.48
C VAL A 147 9.43 13.73 5.59
N GLU A 148 10.08 12.66 6.07
CA GLU A 148 10.24 11.43 5.30
C GLU A 148 8.94 10.66 5.13
N ALA A 149 8.11 10.59 6.18
CA ALA A 149 6.79 9.98 6.09
C ALA A 149 5.89 10.69 5.08
N TYR A 150 5.95 12.02 5.01
CA TYR A 150 5.15 12.80 4.06
C TYR A 150 5.59 12.56 2.61
N LYS A 151 6.90 12.66 2.32
CA LYS A 151 7.45 12.35 0.99
C LYS A 151 7.07 10.95 0.54
N PHE A 152 7.21 9.98 1.44
CA PHE A 152 6.91 8.60 1.11
C PHE A 152 5.42 8.37 0.87
N THR A 153 4.55 9.00 1.67
CA THR A 153 3.10 8.96 1.46
C THR A 153 2.71 9.50 0.09
N GLN A 154 3.30 10.61 -0.36
CA GLN A 154 3.05 11.18 -1.70
C GLN A 154 3.47 10.23 -2.83
N GLU A 155 4.54 9.47 -2.65
CA GLU A 155 4.96 8.47 -3.64
C GLU A 155 4.03 7.26 -3.66
N LEU A 156 3.66 6.75 -2.48
CA LEU A 156 2.70 5.66 -2.34
C LEU A 156 1.35 6.02 -2.97
N PHE A 157 0.91 7.27 -2.87
CA PHE A 157 -0.32 7.74 -3.54
C PHE A 157 -0.28 7.55 -5.06
N LYS A 158 0.86 7.78 -5.71
CA LYS A 158 1.03 7.52 -7.16
C LYS A 158 0.94 6.03 -7.50
N GLN A 159 1.22 5.19 -6.53
CA GLN A 159 1.11 3.74 -6.59
C GLN A 159 -0.18 3.22 -5.94
N LYS A 160 -1.12 4.11 -5.60
CA LYS A 160 -2.44 3.79 -5.04
C LYS A 160 -2.33 2.97 -3.76
N SER A 161 -1.44 3.41 -2.90
CA SER A 161 -1.15 2.87 -1.58
C SER A 161 -1.04 4.03 -0.60
N ILE A 162 -1.30 3.80 0.67
CA ILE A 162 -1.23 4.85 1.71
C ILE A 162 -0.43 4.34 2.90
N LEU A 163 0.51 5.17 3.37
CA LEU A 163 1.17 4.98 4.66
C LEU A 163 0.25 5.53 5.75
N SER A 164 -0.09 4.66 6.68
CA SER A 164 -0.94 4.94 7.84
C SER A 164 -0.20 4.61 9.12
N TYR A 165 -0.66 5.15 10.24
CA TYR A 165 -0.14 4.78 11.55
C TYR A 165 -1.24 4.53 12.58
N THR A 166 -0.90 3.83 13.64
CA THR A 166 -1.74 3.67 14.83
C THR A 166 -0.86 3.70 16.07
N ILE A 167 -1.30 4.43 17.09
CA ILE A 167 -0.66 4.43 18.42
C ILE A 167 -1.46 3.49 19.32
N CYS A 168 -0.77 2.59 20.00
CA CYS A 168 -1.35 1.61 20.90
C CYS A 168 -0.73 1.78 22.30
N GLU A 169 -1.55 2.06 23.30
CA GLU A 169 -1.14 2.35 24.69
C GLU A 169 -1.64 1.30 25.71
N LYS A 170 -1.79 0.03 25.31
CA LYS A 170 -2.37 -1.00 26.20
C LYS A 170 -1.48 -1.40 27.38
N SER A 171 -0.17 -1.38 27.22
CA SER A 171 0.79 -1.82 28.26
C SER A 171 2.13 -1.11 28.12
N GLU A 172 2.61 -0.98 26.89
CA GLU A 172 3.73 -0.12 26.51
C GLU A 172 3.30 0.70 25.29
N LEU A 173 3.79 1.94 25.18
CA LEU A 173 3.57 2.75 24.00
C LEU A 173 4.16 2.02 22.79
N SER A 174 3.32 1.78 21.79
CA SER A 174 3.76 1.20 20.53
C SER A 174 3.16 1.95 19.35
N VAL A 175 3.96 2.09 18.29
CA VAL A 175 3.59 2.72 17.04
C VAL A 175 3.57 1.65 15.96
N GLU A 176 2.44 1.53 15.28
CA GLU A 176 2.29 0.63 14.13
C GLU A 176 2.23 1.47 12.86
N LEU A 177 3.22 1.31 11.99
CA LEU A 177 3.25 1.88 10.65
C LEU A 177 2.72 0.83 9.67
N ARG A 178 1.76 1.20 8.83
CA ARG A 178 1.09 0.26 7.91
C ARG A 178 1.03 0.84 6.50
N ILE A 179 1.38 0.02 5.51
CA ILE A 179 1.10 0.30 4.11
C ILE A 179 0.13 -0.77 3.62
N ARG A 180 -1.05 -0.35 3.17
CA ARG A 180 -2.02 -1.22 2.51
C ARG A 180 -1.93 -1.03 1.00
N TYR A 181 -1.84 -2.14 0.28
CA TYR A 181 -1.80 -2.17 -1.17
C TYR A 181 -3.21 -2.43 -1.69
N SER A 182 -3.72 -1.57 -2.57
CA SER A 182 -4.98 -1.84 -3.24
C SER A 182 -4.77 -3.02 -4.20
N VAL A 183 -5.36 -4.18 -3.89
CA VAL A 183 -5.32 -5.38 -4.73
C VAL A 183 -6.34 -5.29 -5.88
N LEU A 184 -7.29 -4.36 -5.80
CA LEU A 184 -8.32 -4.15 -6.82
C LEU A 184 -7.72 -3.50 -8.07
N GLU A 185 -7.85 -4.15 -9.22
CA GLU A 185 -7.46 -3.58 -10.51
C GLU A 185 -8.29 -2.32 -10.78
N ASP A 186 -7.64 -1.15 -10.85
CA ASP A 186 -8.27 0.15 -11.09
C ASP A 186 -9.12 0.28 -12.36
N ARG A 187 -9.06 -0.70 -13.26
CA ARG A 187 -9.70 -0.55 -14.56
C ARG A 187 -11.22 -0.51 -14.42
N ASP A 188 -11.75 -1.22 -13.44
CA ASP A 188 -13.18 -1.49 -13.40
C ASP A 188 -13.86 -1.09 -12.11
N ILE A 189 -13.20 -0.52 -11.10
CA ILE A 189 -13.85 -0.20 -9.80
C ILE A 189 -13.50 1.22 -9.34
N SER A 190 -14.48 1.94 -8.79
CA SER A 190 -14.31 3.20 -8.04
C SER A 190 -15.06 3.15 -6.72
N PHE A 191 -14.58 3.91 -5.73
CA PHE A 191 -15.33 4.14 -4.50
C PHE A 191 -16.15 5.42 -4.69
N ASN A 192 -17.46 5.26 -4.89
CA ASN A 192 -18.35 6.37 -5.16
C ASN A 192 -19.09 6.76 -3.88
N VAL A 193 -19.07 8.05 -3.55
CA VAL A 193 -19.90 8.65 -2.50
C VAL A 193 -20.70 9.76 -3.15
N ASP A 194 -22.01 9.52 -3.32
CA ASP A 194 -22.88 10.40 -4.11
C ASP A 194 -22.27 10.71 -5.50
N SER A 195 -21.97 11.98 -5.80
CA SER A 195 -21.40 12.46 -7.06
C SER A 195 -19.87 12.40 -7.12
N LEU A 196 -19.19 12.02 -6.03
CA LEU A 196 -17.74 11.95 -5.94
C LEU A 196 -17.24 10.54 -6.27
N CYS A 197 -16.27 10.47 -7.19
CA CYS A 197 -15.57 9.24 -7.57
C CYS A 197 -14.17 9.24 -6.96
N LEU A 198 -13.97 8.46 -5.90
CA LEU A 198 -12.69 8.32 -5.19
C LEU A 198 -11.94 7.07 -5.62
N ASN A 199 -10.65 7.02 -5.30
CA ASN A 199 -9.83 5.82 -5.50
C ASN A 199 -10.40 4.67 -4.63
N PRO A 200 -10.48 3.42 -5.14
CA PRO A 200 -10.98 2.27 -4.38
C PRO A 200 -10.32 2.10 -3.00
N ILE A 201 -9.05 2.50 -2.83
CA ILE A 201 -8.34 2.36 -1.55
C ILE A 201 -9.06 3.07 -0.39
N PHE A 202 -9.83 4.13 -0.64
CA PHE A 202 -10.55 4.85 0.40
C PHE A 202 -11.61 3.99 1.11
N SER A 203 -12.10 2.90 0.48
CA SER A 203 -13.01 1.96 1.14
C SER A 203 -12.40 1.29 2.38
N ASN A 204 -11.07 1.10 2.38
CA ASN A 204 -10.35 0.48 3.50
C ASN A 204 -10.25 1.40 4.73
N TYR A 205 -10.59 2.67 4.56
CA TYR A 205 -10.48 3.72 5.57
C TYR A 205 -11.84 4.24 6.03
N VAL A 206 -12.93 3.62 5.56
CA VAL A 206 -14.28 3.93 6.04
C VAL A 206 -14.38 3.57 7.52
N THR A 207 -14.96 4.48 8.30
CA THR A 207 -15.05 4.37 9.75
C THR A 207 -16.41 4.84 10.25
N THR A 208 -16.69 4.61 11.53
CA THR A 208 -17.92 5.09 12.18
C THR A 208 -17.70 6.45 12.82
N ILE A 209 -18.80 7.17 13.08
CA ILE A 209 -18.75 8.44 13.80
C ILE A 209 -18.18 8.28 15.22
N ASP A 210 -18.54 7.18 15.89
CA ASP A 210 -18.07 6.91 17.25
C ASP A 210 -16.55 6.68 17.26
N ALA A 211 -16.05 5.93 16.28
CA ALA A 211 -14.61 5.74 16.12
C ALA A 211 -13.90 7.06 15.82
N LEU A 212 -14.47 7.91 14.95
CA LEU A 212 -13.95 9.24 14.64
C LEU A 212 -13.86 10.17 15.84
N LYS A 213 -14.92 10.22 16.65
CA LYS A 213 -14.97 11.05 17.87
C LYS A 213 -13.89 10.65 18.88
N ASN A 214 -13.48 9.38 18.89
CA ASN A 214 -12.45 8.86 19.79
C ASN A 214 -11.00 9.13 19.34
N ILE A 215 -10.77 9.70 18.15
CA ILE A 215 -9.42 9.94 17.61
C ILE A 215 -8.72 11.15 18.25
N GLY A 216 -9.49 12.10 18.78
CA GLY A 216 -8.98 13.36 19.34
C GLY A 216 -8.86 14.47 18.30
N GLU A 217 -7.93 15.42 18.48
CA GLU A 217 -7.75 16.56 17.57
C GLU A 217 -7.15 16.13 16.22
N HIS A 218 -7.84 16.47 15.13
CA HIS A 218 -7.41 16.17 13.77
C HIS A 218 -8.08 17.09 12.75
N HIS A 219 -7.60 17.08 11.50
CA HIS A 219 -8.23 17.87 10.44
C HIS A 219 -9.51 17.20 9.98
N VAL A 220 -10.61 17.94 9.98
CA VAL A 220 -11.89 17.47 9.46
C VAL A 220 -12.23 18.27 8.21
N VAL A 221 -12.42 17.58 7.10
CA VAL A 221 -12.94 18.15 5.86
C VAL A 221 -14.34 17.61 5.66
N MET A 222 -15.32 18.49 5.61
CA MET A 222 -16.70 18.15 5.30
C MET A 222 -17.02 18.56 3.87
N ILE A 223 -17.60 17.63 3.11
CA ILE A 223 -18.11 17.87 1.76
C ILE A 223 -19.63 17.71 1.82
N ASP A 224 -20.35 18.80 1.59
CA ASP A 224 -21.82 18.80 1.62
C ASP A 224 -22.45 18.28 0.32
N GLN A 225 -23.78 18.18 0.30
CA GLN A 225 -24.58 17.74 -0.86
C GLN A 225 -24.32 18.51 -2.16
N ASN A 226 -23.82 19.75 -2.06
CA ASN A 226 -23.55 20.61 -3.20
C ASN A 226 -22.06 20.62 -3.56
N ALA A 227 -21.29 19.64 -3.06
CA ALA A 227 -19.84 19.54 -3.19
C ALA A 227 -19.06 20.74 -2.61
N ASN A 228 -19.65 21.50 -1.67
CA ASN A 228 -18.90 22.55 -0.98
C ASN A 228 -17.99 21.95 0.07
N VAL A 229 -16.72 22.37 0.05
CA VAL A 229 -15.70 21.93 1.00
C VAL A 229 -15.65 22.89 2.19
N LYS A 230 -15.79 22.34 3.41
CA LYS A 230 -15.65 23.08 4.67
C LYS A 230 -14.55 22.43 5.52
N LEU A 231 -13.64 23.24 6.02
CA LEU A 231 -12.63 22.83 6.99
C LEU A 231 -13.18 23.05 8.40
N LEU A 232 -13.16 22.00 9.22
CA LEU A 232 -13.66 22.01 10.58
C LEU A 232 -12.52 21.63 11.54
N ASN A 233 -12.55 22.24 12.73
CA ASN A 233 -11.61 21.93 13.82
C ASN A 233 -12.16 20.83 14.76
N SER A 234 -13.42 20.43 14.57
CA SER A 234 -14.08 19.38 15.34
C SER A 234 -15.13 18.68 14.48
N ILE A 235 -15.52 17.47 14.89
CA ILE A 235 -16.59 16.71 14.25
C ILE A 235 -17.93 17.39 14.61
N PRO A 236 -18.78 17.76 13.64
CA PRO A 236 -20.05 18.42 13.92
C PRO A 236 -21.01 17.48 14.67
N ASP A 237 -21.73 18.05 15.66
CA ASP A 237 -22.68 17.30 16.50
C ASP A 237 -24.01 16.98 15.81
N GLN A 238 -24.35 17.66 14.71
CA GLN A 238 -25.59 17.51 13.97
C GLN A 238 -25.32 17.17 12.49
N ASP A 239 -26.22 16.36 11.90
CA ASP A 239 -26.29 15.96 10.49
C ASP A 239 -25.07 15.22 9.90
N THR A 240 -24.78 14.08 10.50
CA THR A 240 -23.98 13.01 9.87
C THR A 240 -24.81 11.78 9.48
N LEU A 241 -26.12 11.82 9.72
CA LEU A 241 -27.05 10.82 9.20
C LEU A 241 -26.95 10.82 7.67
N ASN A 242 -26.55 9.68 7.10
CA ASN A 242 -26.28 9.46 5.68
C ASN A 242 -24.98 10.08 5.14
N SER A 243 -23.96 10.24 5.98
CA SER A 243 -22.61 10.62 5.52
C SER A 243 -21.64 9.44 5.55
N THR A 244 -20.81 9.34 4.51
CA THR A 244 -19.66 8.45 4.47
C THR A 244 -18.48 9.11 5.15
N MET A 245 -17.90 8.40 6.10
CA MET A 245 -16.81 8.89 6.92
C MET A 245 -15.55 8.12 6.61
N ILE A 246 -14.52 8.82 6.15
CA ILE A 246 -13.24 8.22 5.79
C ILE A 246 -12.18 8.83 6.70
N HIS A 247 -11.49 8.01 7.47
CA HIS A 247 -10.38 8.48 8.30
C HIS A 247 -9.04 8.00 7.75
N LEU A 248 -8.20 8.96 7.38
CA LEU A 248 -6.84 8.75 6.92
C LEU A 248 -5.90 9.07 8.10
N PRO A 249 -5.43 8.06 8.84
CA PRO A 249 -4.50 8.27 9.94
C PRO A 249 -3.09 8.50 9.37
N PHE A 250 -2.87 9.65 8.72
CA PHE A 250 -1.55 10.05 8.26
C PHE A 250 -0.69 10.47 9.43
N LEU A 251 0.55 9.99 9.43
CA LEU A 251 1.52 10.32 10.46
C LEU A 251 1.64 11.86 10.59
N PHE A 252 1.25 12.38 11.76
CA PHE A 252 1.33 13.79 12.19
C PHE A 252 0.32 14.79 11.60
N ARG A 253 -0.58 14.39 10.70
CA ARG A 253 -1.72 15.21 10.24
C ARG A 253 -2.90 14.28 9.90
N PRO A 254 -3.50 13.62 10.92
CA PRO A 254 -4.69 12.82 10.70
C PRO A 254 -5.77 13.67 10.00
N LEU A 255 -6.41 13.08 8.99
CA LEU A 255 -7.42 13.73 8.17
C LEU A 255 -8.67 12.87 8.14
N SER A 256 -9.80 13.48 8.43
CA SER A 256 -11.11 12.85 8.32
C SER A 256 -11.92 13.55 7.25
N LEU A 257 -12.47 12.78 6.32
CA LEU A 257 -13.39 13.25 5.30
C LEU A 257 -14.80 12.84 5.73
N ILE A 258 -15.69 13.81 5.86
CA ILE A 258 -17.12 13.60 6.08
C ILE A 258 -17.81 14.01 4.78
N ILE A 259 -18.27 13.03 4.01
CA ILE A 259 -18.86 13.26 2.70
C ILE A 259 -20.34 12.89 2.79
N PHE A 260 -21.23 13.82 2.43
CA PHE A 260 -22.65 13.50 2.39
C PHE A 260 -22.95 12.43 1.32
N GLY A 261 -23.73 11.41 1.67
CA GLY A 261 -24.08 10.27 0.83
C GLY A 261 -23.51 8.94 1.32
N GLU A 262 -24.08 7.84 0.83
CA GLU A 262 -23.61 6.49 1.12
C GLU A 262 -22.51 6.07 0.14
N GLY A 263 -21.41 5.57 0.69
CA GLY A 263 -20.24 5.13 -0.04
C GLY A 263 -20.37 3.69 -0.49
N SER A 264 -20.11 3.43 -1.77
CA SER A 264 -20.14 2.08 -2.33
C SER A 264 -19.04 1.88 -3.36
N LEU A 265 -18.49 0.67 -3.40
CA LEU A 265 -17.63 0.25 -4.51
C LEU A 265 -18.53 -0.06 -5.72
N GLN A 266 -18.26 0.59 -6.85
CA GLN A 266 -19.05 0.45 -8.07
C GLN A 266 -18.16 0.15 -9.26
N ALA A 267 -18.69 -0.61 -10.22
CA ALA A 267 -17.98 -0.86 -11.46
C ALA A 267 -17.85 0.43 -12.29
N LYS A 268 -16.69 0.69 -12.92
CA LYS A 268 -16.46 1.83 -13.83
C LYS A 268 -17.18 1.63 -15.17
N HIS A 269 -18.52 1.66 -15.12
CA HIS A 269 -19.38 1.85 -16.28
C HIS A 269 -20.23 3.11 -16.09
N ALA A 270 -19.57 4.24 -15.87
CA ALA A 270 -20.22 5.55 -15.92
C ALA A 270 -19.39 6.50 -16.76
N LYS A 271 -19.83 6.72 -18.00
CA LYS A 271 -19.42 7.86 -18.80
C LYS A 271 -19.74 9.12 -17.97
N ASN A 272 -18.75 9.99 -17.76
CA ASN A 272 -18.83 11.32 -17.14
C ASN A 272 -18.54 11.39 -15.63
N SER A 273 -17.29 11.21 -15.22
CA SER A 273 -16.79 11.67 -13.93
C SER A 273 -15.68 12.71 -14.13
N ARG A 274 -15.95 13.95 -13.72
CA ARG A 274 -14.95 15.02 -13.65
C ARG A 274 -14.02 14.69 -12.47
N VAL A 275 -12.72 14.55 -12.72
CA VAL A 275 -11.73 14.37 -11.66
C VAL A 275 -11.32 15.77 -11.18
N GLU A 276 -11.76 16.17 -10.00
CA GLU A 276 -11.22 17.34 -9.32
C GLU A 276 -10.06 16.89 -8.41
N LEU A 277 -8.86 17.37 -8.72
CA LEU A 277 -7.67 17.14 -7.89
C LEU A 277 -7.74 18.11 -6.70
N PHE A 278 -8.11 17.60 -5.53
CA PHE A 278 -7.98 18.34 -4.28
C PHE A 278 -6.52 18.29 -3.83
N GLU A 279 -5.84 19.44 -3.79
CA GLU A 279 -4.58 19.58 -3.06
C GLU A 279 -4.86 19.53 -1.55
N LEU A 280 -5.00 18.32 -1.02
CA LEU A 280 -5.25 18.06 0.42
C LEU A 280 -4.05 18.38 1.31
N PHE A 281 -2.92 18.78 0.72
CA PHE A 281 -1.68 19.03 1.43
C PHE A 281 -1.04 20.35 1.00
N ARG A 282 -1.42 21.44 1.66
CA ARG A 282 -0.63 22.67 1.74
C ARG A 282 -0.19 22.92 3.19
#